data_AF-A0A6P0NVW7-F1
#
_entry.id   AF-A0A6P0NVW7-F1
#
_cell.length_a   1.000
_cell.length_b   1.000
_cell.length_c   1.000
_cell.angle_alpha   90.00
_cell.angle_beta   90.00
_cell.angle_gamma   90.00
#
_symmetry.space_group_name_H-M   'P 1'
#
loop_
_entity.id
_entity.type
_entity.pdbx_description
1 polymer ?
#
loop_
_entity_poly.entity_id
_entity_poly.type
_entity_poly.pdbx_seq_one_letter_code
_entity_poly.pdbx_strand_id
1 'polypeptide(L)'
;MTGQTDSTLSNKQAVNGSTGKNHFGLYHSPLFIWGDTKYLKTEPPFSKRCGIIEGIKNGFIAEPTFLDYLEKTLNPELNFSQQELTDLAYKIILSKLEILKQDPSEKHLGIILEYGHTFGHGLEWLLKGKLSHGEAVSYGMKIAAELGKELGFMSQKDVDLHYYFIEEKLGFNNPWPENVTTNFLMEAMIADNKKTGEELRFVMLEKIGQCYNPEGDYLMTVDTKLVEKVLDNFIEKATGKVALTTA
;
A
#
# COMPACT_ATOMS: atom_id res chain seq x y z
N MET A 1 13.24 -8.47 1.17
CA MET A 1 12.20 -8.68 0.15
C MET A 1 11.88 -7.39 -0.56
N THR A 2 11.34 -6.36 0.11
CA THR A 2 11.00 -5.05 -0.51
C THR A 2 12.07 -4.48 -1.44
N GLY A 3 13.35 -4.52 -1.00
CA GLY A 3 14.46 -4.07 -1.85
C GLY A 3 14.57 -4.83 -3.18
N GLN A 4 14.37 -6.15 -3.17
CA GLN A 4 14.48 -7.00 -4.36
C GLN A 4 13.22 -7.01 -5.23
N THR A 5 12.04 -6.78 -4.63
CA THR A 5 10.75 -7.00 -5.31
C THR A 5 9.99 -5.72 -5.65
N ASP A 6 10.42 -4.58 -5.13
CA ASP A 6 9.71 -3.32 -5.29
C ASP A 6 10.65 -2.13 -5.53
N SER A 7 11.50 -1.81 -4.55
CA SER A 7 12.30 -0.57 -4.57
C SER A 7 13.31 -0.52 -5.73
N THR A 8 14.03 -1.62 -6.01
CA THR A 8 15.00 -1.66 -7.12
C THR A 8 14.35 -1.66 -8.50
N LEU A 9 13.05 -1.94 -8.60
CA LEU A 9 12.31 -1.98 -9.86
C LEU A 9 11.84 -0.60 -10.32
N SER A 10 11.98 0.43 -9.49
CA SER A 10 11.64 1.81 -9.86
C SER A 10 12.88 2.57 -10.35
N ASN A 11 12.67 3.45 -11.33
CA ASN A 11 13.68 4.40 -11.76
C ASN A 11 13.85 5.57 -10.78
N LYS A 12 12.95 5.73 -9.81
CA LYS A 12 12.99 6.82 -8.81
C LYS A 12 14.22 6.66 -7.90
N GLN A 13 15.12 7.63 -7.95
CA GLN A 13 16.26 7.75 -7.03
C GLN A 13 16.06 9.03 -6.21
N ALA A 14 15.99 8.92 -4.89
CA ALA A 14 15.74 10.09 -4.05
C ALA A 14 16.40 9.98 -2.67
N VAL A 15 16.64 11.14 -2.06
CA VAL A 15 17.09 11.30 -0.68
C VAL A 15 16.14 12.20 0.10
N ASN A 16 16.09 11.99 1.41
CA ASN A 16 15.28 12.82 2.30
C ASN A 16 15.89 14.20 2.49
N GLY A 17 15.06 15.24 2.50
CA GLY A 17 15.43 16.59 2.90
C GLY A 17 14.94 16.89 4.32
N SER A 18 15.38 18.03 4.88
CA SER A 18 14.90 18.49 6.20
C SER A 18 13.39 18.75 6.26
N THR A 19 12.76 18.95 5.11
CA THR A 19 11.33 19.28 4.96
C THR A 19 10.50 18.16 4.31
N GLY A 20 11.08 16.98 4.01
CA GLY A 20 10.37 15.98 3.21
C GLY A 20 11.09 14.64 3.00
N LYS A 21 10.33 13.54 2.97
CA LYS A 21 10.79 12.25 2.43
C LYS A 21 10.99 12.36 0.91
N ASN A 22 12.03 11.72 0.36
CA ASN A 22 12.33 11.68 -1.09
C ASN A 22 12.37 13.06 -1.79
N HIS A 23 12.72 14.12 -1.07
CA HIS A 23 12.58 15.51 -1.53
C HIS A 23 13.52 15.88 -2.69
N PHE A 24 14.71 15.28 -2.75
CA PHE A 24 15.68 15.55 -3.81
C PHE A 24 15.98 14.26 -4.55
N GLY A 25 15.84 14.26 -5.87
CA GLY A 25 15.98 13.04 -6.65
C GLY A 25 15.95 13.24 -8.16
N LEU A 26 16.02 12.11 -8.87
CA LEU A 26 15.97 12.02 -10.32
C LEU A 26 15.45 10.63 -10.74
N TYR A 27 15.14 10.47 -12.02
CA TYR A 27 14.82 9.16 -12.61
C TYR A 27 16.06 8.60 -13.30
N HIS A 28 16.57 7.47 -12.81
CA HIS A 28 17.76 6.82 -13.38
C HIS A 28 17.60 5.30 -13.34
N SER A 29 17.62 4.70 -14.52
CA SER A 29 17.50 3.25 -14.68
C SER A 29 18.82 2.55 -14.36
N PRO A 30 18.81 1.47 -13.57
CA PRO A 30 19.99 0.64 -13.38
C PRO A 30 20.35 -0.09 -14.68
N LEU A 31 21.65 -0.35 -14.89
CA LEU A 31 22.10 -1.21 -16.00
C LEU A 31 21.71 -2.67 -15.79
N PHE A 32 21.65 -3.10 -14.53
CA PHE A 32 21.36 -4.47 -14.13
C PHE A 32 20.92 -4.50 -12.66
N ILE A 33 19.98 -5.41 -12.33
CA ILE A 33 19.53 -5.67 -10.95
C ILE A 33 19.85 -7.14 -10.62
N TRP A 34 20.61 -7.36 -9.55
CA TRP A 34 20.91 -8.69 -9.02
C TRP A 34 20.21 -8.88 -7.68
N GLY A 35 19.20 -9.76 -7.63
CA GLY A 35 18.54 -10.16 -6.39
C GLY A 35 18.88 -11.61 -6.01
N ASP A 36 19.72 -11.81 -4.99
CA ASP A 36 19.96 -13.15 -4.44
C ASP A 36 18.89 -13.48 -3.39
N THR A 37 18.02 -14.43 -3.72
CA THR A 37 16.89 -14.83 -2.88
C THR A 37 17.33 -15.61 -1.64
N LYS A 38 18.60 -16.01 -1.52
CA LYS A 38 19.13 -16.63 -0.29
C LYS A 38 19.07 -15.68 0.90
N TYR A 39 19.23 -14.38 0.67
CA TYR A 39 19.07 -13.36 1.72
C TYR A 39 17.64 -13.30 2.27
N LEU A 40 16.64 -13.67 1.45
CA LEU A 40 15.25 -13.75 1.91
C LEU A 40 15.08 -14.85 2.96
N LYS A 41 15.90 -15.91 2.97
CA LYS A 41 15.77 -16.96 3.99
C LYS A 41 16.06 -16.41 5.39
N THR A 42 17.07 -15.56 5.52
CA THR A 42 17.52 -14.96 6.79
C THR A 42 16.80 -13.65 7.14
N GLU A 43 16.00 -13.09 6.23
CA GLU A 43 15.26 -11.86 6.49
C GLU A 43 14.27 -12.02 7.64
N PRO A 44 14.16 -11.06 8.58
CA PRO A 44 13.16 -11.13 9.64
C PRO A 44 11.74 -11.28 9.07
N PRO A 45 10.85 -12.09 9.69
CA PRO A 45 9.48 -12.29 9.21
C PRO A 45 8.72 -10.99 8.97
N PHE A 46 8.89 -10.01 9.86
CA PHE A 46 8.29 -8.69 9.73
C PHE A 46 8.75 -7.95 8.46
N SER A 47 10.05 -7.98 8.14
CA SER A 47 10.59 -7.38 6.91
C SER A 47 10.12 -8.11 5.65
N LYS A 48 9.91 -9.44 5.72
CA LYS A 48 9.25 -10.19 4.64
C LYS A 48 7.82 -9.70 4.42
N ARG A 49 7.03 -9.49 5.49
CA ARG A 49 5.67 -8.93 5.38
C ARG A 49 5.65 -7.60 4.64
N CYS A 50 6.60 -6.73 4.97
CA CYS A 50 6.76 -5.45 4.29
C CYS A 50 7.07 -5.55 2.79
N GLY A 51 7.60 -6.68 2.30
CA GLY A 51 7.80 -6.91 0.87
C GLY A 51 6.59 -7.55 0.19
N ILE A 52 5.95 -8.50 0.87
CA ILE A 52 4.79 -9.22 0.33
C ILE A 52 3.56 -8.30 0.23
N ILE A 53 3.42 -7.33 1.15
CA ILE A 53 2.30 -6.39 1.14
C ILE A 53 2.20 -5.59 -0.18
N GLU A 54 3.35 -5.23 -0.78
CA GLU A 54 3.38 -4.59 -2.10
C GLU A 54 2.91 -5.54 -3.21
N GLY A 55 3.22 -6.83 -3.08
CA GLY A 55 2.67 -7.85 -3.96
C GLY A 55 1.15 -7.99 -3.82
N ILE A 56 0.63 -7.99 -2.59
CA ILE A 56 -0.82 -8.01 -2.32
C ILE A 56 -1.49 -6.80 -2.97
N LYS A 57 -0.91 -5.61 -2.82
CA LYS A 57 -1.35 -4.37 -3.49
C LYS A 57 -1.44 -4.58 -5.01
N ASN A 58 -0.38 -5.10 -5.64
CA ASN A 58 -0.39 -5.38 -7.08
C ASN A 58 -1.53 -6.33 -7.50
N GLY A 59 -1.83 -7.31 -6.64
CA GLY A 59 -2.96 -8.23 -6.84
C GLY A 59 -4.32 -7.53 -6.80
N PHE A 60 -4.50 -6.57 -5.90
CA PHE A 60 -5.74 -5.78 -5.80
C PHE A 60 -5.93 -4.78 -6.94
N ILE A 61 -4.85 -4.16 -7.44
CA ILE A 61 -4.94 -3.09 -8.43
C ILE A 61 -4.98 -3.58 -9.89
N ALA A 62 -4.35 -4.72 -10.20
CA ALA A 62 -4.16 -5.15 -11.59
C ALA A 62 -4.12 -6.67 -11.81
N GLU A 63 -3.62 -7.46 -10.85
CA GLU A 63 -3.31 -8.88 -11.06
C GLU A 63 -4.07 -9.82 -10.11
N PRO A 64 -5.40 -9.99 -10.25
CA PRO A 64 -6.19 -10.80 -9.31
C PRO A 64 -5.76 -12.28 -9.30
N THR A 65 -5.18 -12.78 -10.39
CA THR A 65 -4.62 -14.15 -10.43
C THR A 65 -3.40 -14.31 -9.50
N PHE A 66 -2.74 -13.22 -9.15
CA PHE A 66 -1.69 -13.22 -8.14
C PHE A 66 -2.26 -13.40 -6.73
N LEU A 67 -3.46 -12.87 -6.44
CA LEU A 67 -4.17 -13.16 -5.19
C LEU A 67 -4.50 -14.65 -5.09
N ASP A 68 -4.93 -15.30 -6.17
CA ASP A 68 -5.16 -16.77 -6.20
C ASP A 68 -3.88 -17.58 -5.93
N TYR A 69 -2.73 -17.07 -6.34
CA TYR A 69 -1.43 -17.67 -6.03
C TYR A 69 -1.11 -17.48 -4.55
N LEU A 70 -1.21 -16.26 -4.03
CA LEU A 70 -0.97 -15.96 -2.62
C LEU A 70 -1.91 -16.76 -1.72
N GLU A 71 -3.16 -16.98 -2.15
CA GLU A 71 -4.11 -17.80 -1.41
C GLU A 71 -3.59 -19.23 -1.18
N LYS A 72 -2.88 -19.80 -2.16
CA LYS A 72 -2.35 -21.17 -2.06
C LYS A 72 -1.02 -21.25 -1.32
N THR A 73 -0.21 -20.19 -1.39
CA THR A 73 1.18 -20.25 -0.91
C THR A 73 1.41 -19.51 0.40
N LEU A 74 0.68 -18.42 0.65
CA LEU A 74 0.90 -17.54 1.79
C LEU A 74 0.31 -18.15 3.06
N ASN A 75 1.14 -18.18 4.10
CA ASN A 75 0.77 -18.55 5.47
C ASN A 75 1.33 -17.50 6.45
N PRO A 76 0.67 -17.24 7.58
CA PRO A 76 1.08 -16.18 8.51
C PRO A 76 2.44 -16.45 9.18
N GLU A 77 2.87 -17.72 9.23
CA GLU A 77 4.19 -18.13 9.73
C GLU A 77 5.34 -17.75 8.78
N LEU A 78 5.03 -17.48 7.51
CA LEU A 78 5.98 -17.14 6.45
C LEU A 78 7.15 -18.14 6.34
N ASN A 79 6.85 -19.41 6.62
CA ASN A 79 7.83 -20.48 6.57
C ASN A 79 7.92 -21.04 5.15
N PHE A 80 8.80 -20.45 4.36
CA PHE A 80 9.04 -20.83 2.97
C PHE A 80 10.37 -21.59 2.83
N SER A 81 10.40 -22.61 1.97
CA SER A 81 11.62 -23.15 1.40
C SER A 81 12.36 -22.11 0.54
N GLN A 82 13.62 -22.37 0.22
CA GLN A 82 14.39 -21.44 -0.64
C GLN A 82 13.77 -21.31 -2.04
N GLN A 83 13.19 -22.38 -2.57
CA GLN A 83 12.53 -22.36 -3.87
C GLN A 83 11.24 -21.53 -3.81
N GLU A 84 10.40 -21.72 -2.79
CA GLU A 84 9.18 -20.94 -2.61
C GLU A 84 9.46 -19.44 -2.45
N LEU A 85 10.52 -19.07 -1.72
CA LEU A 85 10.96 -17.66 -1.64
C LEU A 85 11.35 -17.09 -2.99
N THR A 86 12.02 -17.91 -3.82
CA THR A 86 12.45 -17.50 -5.15
C THR A 86 11.25 -17.30 -6.07
N ASP A 87 10.30 -18.24 -6.06
CA ASP A 87 9.09 -18.17 -6.86
C ASP A 87 8.19 -17.00 -6.43
N LEU A 88 8.04 -16.78 -5.12
CA LEU A 88 7.29 -15.66 -4.57
C LEU A 88 7.91 -14.33 -4.98
N ALA A 89 9.22 -14.15 -4.77
CA ALA A 89 9.91 -12.92 -5.15
C ALA A 89 9.79 -12.66 -6.66
N TYR A 90 9.98 -13.68 -7.49
CA TYR A 90 9.84 -13.58 -8.93
C TYR A 90 8.42 -13.15 -9.35
N LYS A 91 7.37 -13.72 -8.75
CA LYS A 91 5.99 -13.35 -9.07
C LYS A 91 5.62 -11.93 -8.62
N ILE A 92 6.13 -11.47 -7.49
CA ILE A 92 5.95 -10.07 -7.06
C ILE A 92 6.66 -9.12 -8.05
N ILE A 93 7.88 -9.47 -8.47
CA ILE A 93 8.61 -8.68 -9.47
C ILE A 93 7.80 -8.61 -10.77
N LEU A 94 7.30 -9.74 -11.27
CA LEU A 94 6.51 -9.77 -12.50
C LEU A 94 5.25 -8.90 -12.39
N SER A 95 4.50 -8.97 -11.29
CA SER A 95 3.26 -8.19 -11.15
C SER A 95 3.50 -6.69 -11.19
N LYS A 96 4.63 -6.20 -10.63
CA LYS A 96 5.02 -4.80 -10.75
C LYS A 96 5.53 -4.46 -12.16
N LEU A 97 6.35 -5.34 -12.74
CA LEU A 97 6.95 -5.11 -14.06
C LEU A 97 5.92 -5.03 -15.18
N GLU A 98 4.82 -5.77 -15.15
CA GLU A 98 3.77 -5.66 -16.17
C GLU A 98 3.12 -4.26 -16.20
N ILE A 99 3.03 -3.60 -15.06
CA ILE A 99 2.58 -2.20 -14.94
C ILE A 99 3.68 -1.26 -15.45
N LEU A 100 4.91 -1.41 -14.96
CA LEU A 100 6.02 -0.53 -15.32
C LEU A 100 6.47 -0.64 -16.78
N LYS A 101 6.27 -1.78 -17.47
CA LYS A 101 6.52 -1.90 -18.91
C LYS A 101 5.68 -0.93 -19.73
N GLN A 102 4.49 -0.63 -19.25
CA GLN A 102 3.55 0.29 -19.91
C GLN A 102 3.82 1.74 -19.52
N ASP A 103 4.28 1.99 -18.29
CA ASP A 103 4.70 3.31 -17.82
C ASP A 103 5.92 3.25 -16.88
N PRO A 104 7.15 3.26 -17.44
CA PRO A 104 8.38 3.18 -16.65
C PRO A 104 8.66 4.42 -15.80
N SER A 105 7.91 5.50 -16.02
CA SER A 105 8.07 6.77 -15.32
C SER A 105 7.13 6.93 -14.13
N GLU A 106 6.13 6.05 -14.01
CA GLU A 106 5.10 6.07 -12.97
C GLU A 106 4.31 7.40 -12.95
N LYS A 107 4.10 8.02 -14.11
CA LYS A 107 3.41 9.32 -14.25
C LYS A 107 1.99 9.21 -14.81
N HIS A 108 1.63 8.06 -15.36
CA HIS A 108 0.36 7.74 -15.96
C HIS A 108 -0.18 6.47 -15.33
N LEU A 109 -0.24 5.35 -16.06
CA LEU A 109 -0.71 4.07 -15.52
C LEU A 109 0.04 3.66 -14.26
N GLY A 110 1.35 3.90 -14.16
CA GLY A 110 2.14 3.46 -13.01
C GLY A 110 1.72 4.09 -11.69
N ILE A 111 0.94 5.17 -11.70
CA ILE A 111 0.40 5.78 -10.48
C ILE A 111 -0.50 4.82 -9.70
N ILE A 112 -1.07 3.79 -10.34
CA ILE A 112 -1.89 2.79 -9.63
C ILE A 112 -1.11 2.04 -8.53
N LEU A 113 0.22 1.99 -8.64
CA LEU A 113 1.10 1.45 -7.61
C LEU A 113 1.06 2.25 -6.31
N GLU A 114 0.50 3.46 -6.31
CA GLU A 114 0.30 4.29 -5.11
C GLU A 114 -1.05 3.99 -4.42
N TYR A 115 -1.75 2.89 -4.77
CA TYR A 115 -2.94 2.45 -4.02
C TYR A 115 -2.62 2.26 -2.53
N GLY A 116 -3.43 2.89 -1.68
CA GLY A 116 -3.21 2.97 -0.23
C GLY A 116 -2.08 3.93 0.22
N HIS A 117 -1.24 4.43 -0.68
CA HIS A 117 -0.06 5.21 -0.30
C HIS A 117 -0.39 6.62 0.18
N THR A 118 -1.49 7.25 -0.25
CA THR A 118 -1.90 8.56 0.29
C THR A 118 -2.08 8.49 1.82
N PHE A 119 -2.79 7.48 2.32
CA PHE A 119 -2.94 7.23 3.76
C PHE A 119 -1.64 6.72 4.39
N GLY A 120 -0.94 5.79 3.73
CA GLY A 120 0.31 5.22 4.21
C GLY A 120 1.40 6.29 4.41
N HIS A 121 1.66 7.12 3.42
CA HIS A 121 2.61 8.22 3.51
C HIS A 121 2.21 9.24 4.59
N GLY A 122 0.91 9.52 4.75
CA GLY A 122 0.40 10.32 5.87
C GLY A 122 0.81 9.73 7.23
N LEU A 123 0.65 8.41 7.42
CA LEU A 123 1.08 7.71 8.63
C LEU A 123 2.61 7.72 8.81
N GLU A 124 3.37 7.44 7.76
CA GLU A 124 4.85 7.48 7.80
C GLU A 124 5.36 8.87 8.19
N TRP A 125 4.75 9.91 7.61
CA TRP A 125 5.09 11.30 7.88
C TRP A 125 4.77 11.67 9.33
N LEU A 126 3.55 11.39 9.78
CA LEU A 126 3.09 11.68 11.13
C LEU A 126 3.95 10.98 12.19
N LEU A 127 4.30 9.72 11.94
CA LEU A 127 5.04 8.88 12.89
C LEU A 127 6.56 8.97 12.71
N LYS A 128 7.05 9.81 11.80
CA LYS A 128 8.48 10.09 11.58
C LYS A 128 9.31 8.82 11.41
N GLY A 129 8.80 7.87 10.63
CA GLY A 129 9.49 6.60 10.33
C GLY A 129 9.47 5.56 11.45
N LYS A 130 8.64 5.73 12.50
CA LYS A 130 8.42 4.68 13.51
C LYS A 130 7.64 3.47 12.96
N LEU A 131 6.81 3.69 11.94
CA LEU A 131 6.25 2.62 11.12
C LEU A 131 7.19 2.33 9.96
N SER A 132 7.33 1.05 9.64
CA SER A 132 7.86 0.63 8.36
C SER A 132 6.91 1.03 7.22
N HIS A 133 7.47 1.19 6.02
CA HIS A 133 6.67 1.51 4.83
C HIS A 133 5.56 0.49 4.59
N GLY A 134 5.88 -0.81 4.69
CA GLY A 134 4.91 -1.88 4.48
C GLY A 134 3.77 -1.91 5.50
N GLU A 135 4.02 -1.54 6.78
CA GLU A 135 2.94 -1.34 7.75
C GLU A 135 2.02 -0.19 7.35
N ALA A 136 2.61 0.93 6.94
CA ALA A 136 1.84 2.10 6.56
C ALA A 136 0.97 1.83 5.33
N VAL A 137 1.52 1.14 4.31
CA VAL A 137 0.78 0.68 3.12
C VAL A 137 -0.30 -0.32 3.50
N SER A 138 -0.07 -1.22 4.47
CA SER A 138 -1.11 -2.17 4.91
C SER A 138 -2.31 -1.46 5.55
N TYR A 139 -2.08 -0.47 6.40
CA TYR A 139 -3.17 0.39 6.91
C TYR A 139 -3.84 1.16 5.78
N GLY A 140 -3.04 1.77 4.90
CA GLY A 140 -3.54 2.60 3.82
C GLY A 140 -4.44 1.84 2.84
N MET A 141 -4.11 0.60 2.50
CA MET A 141 -4.97 -0.24 1.68
C MET A 141 -6.30 -0.60 2.36
N LYS A 142 -6.28 -0.89 3.67
CA LYS A 142 -7.53 -1.16 4.42
C LYS A 142 -8.41 0.08 4.49
N ILE A 143 -7.83 1.26 4.73
CA ILE A 143 -8.56 2.54 4.75
C ILE A 143 -9.10 2.87 3.35
N ALA A 144 -8.31 2.68 2.29
CA ALA A 144 -8.75 2.87 0.91
C ALA A 144 -9.90 1.93 0.52
N ALA A 145 -9.88 0.68 1.02
CA ALA A 145 -10.97 -0.27 0.85
C ALA A 145 -12.27 0.21 1.51
N GLU A 146 -12.21 0.64 2.78
CA GLU A 146 -13.37 1.19 3.50
C GLU A 146 -13.89 2.48 2.82
N LEU A 147 -13.00 3.35 2.32
CA LEU A 147 -13.38 4.55 1.57
C LEU A 147 -14.09 4.19 0.25
N GLY A 148 -13.55 3.25 -0.51
CA GLY A 148 -14.17 2.84 -1.77
C GLY A 148 -15.52 2.15 -1.57
N LYS A 149 -15.75 1.51 -0.42
CA LYS A 149 -17.08 1.01 -0.04
C LYS A 149 -18.06 2.15 0.22
N GLU A 150 -17.68 3.18 0.99
CA GLU A 150 -18.55 4.33 1.22
C GLU A 150 -18.86 5.12 -0.07
N LEU A 151 -17.93 5.12 -1.04
CA LEU A 151 -18.12 5.68 -2.37
C LEU A 151 -18.97 4.80 -3.31
N GLY A 152 -19.30 3.57 -2.90
CA GLY A 152 -20.09 2.62 -3.69
C GLY A 152 -19.31 1.86 -4.77
N PHE A 153 -17.97 1.95 -4.79
CA PHE A 153 -17.12 1.21 -5.73
C PHE A 153 -16.80 -0.22 -5.26
N MET A 154 -16.79 -0.45 -3.95
CA MET A 154 -16.47 -1.76 -3.37
C MET A 154 -17.62 -2.29 -2.53
N SER A 155 -17.80 -3.60 -2.55
CA SER A 155 -18.72 -4.30 -1.66
C SER A 155 -18.07 -4.57 -0.30
N GLN A 156 -18.86 -4.90 0.73
CA GLN A 156 -18.30 -5.38 2.01
C GLN A 156 -17.38 -6.59 1.81
N LYS A 157 -17.70 -7.47 0.85
CA LYS A 157 -16.88 -8.64 0.54
C LYS A 157 -15.50 -8.24 0.02
N ASP A 158 -15.40 -7.17 -0.77
CA ASP A 158 -14.11 -6.69 -1.26
C ASP A 158 -13.27 -6.10 -0.13
N VAL A 159 -13.91 -5.37 0.81
CA VAL A 159 -13.26 -4.88 2.03
C VAL A 159 -12.75 -6.06 2.87
N ASP A 160 -13.59 -7.05 3.13
CA ASP A 160 -13.23 -8.24 3.92
C ASP A 160 -12.07 -9.00 3.26
N LEU A 161 -12.01 -9.04 1.92
CA LEU A 161 -10.89 -9.64 1.20
C LEU A 161 -9.56 -8.90 1.44
N HIS A 162 -9.57 -7.58 1.55
CA HIS A 162 -8.39 -6.80 1.93
C HIS A 162 -7.91 -7.17 3.33
N TYR A 163 -8.81 -7.19 4.31
CA TYR A 163 -8.49 -7.59 5.69
C TYR A 163 -7.97 -9.03 5.74
N TYR A 164 -8.62 -9.94 5.03
CA TYR A 164 -8.23 -11.35 4.96
C TYR A 164 -6.78 -11.55 4.47
N PHE A 165 -6.43 -10.97 3.31
CA PHE A 165 -5.07 -11.12 2.78
C PHE A 165 -4.02 -10.44 3.66
N ILE A 166 -4.33 -9.27 4.22
CA ILE A 166 -3.38 -8.47 5.00
C ILE A 166 -3.19 -9.03 6.42
N GLU A 167 -4.27 -9.36 7.10
CA GLU A 167 -4.23 -9.74 8.51
C GLU A 167 -4.11 -11.25 8.69
N GLU A 168 -4.95 -12.04 8.01
CA GLU A 168 -4.99 -13.49 8.20
C GLU A 168 -3.92 -14.22 7.38
N LYS A 169 -3.82 -13.94 6.09
CA LYS A 169 -2.86 -14.64 5.21
C LYS A 169 -1.43 -14.17 5.44
N LEU A 170 -1.21 -12.86 5.42
CA LEU A 170 0.12 -12.29 5.60
C LEU A 170 0.56 -12.25 7.08
N GLY A 171 -0.39 -12.22 8.02
CA GLY A 171 -0.09 -12.04 9.44
C GLY A 171 0.31 -10.61 9.78
N PHE A 172 -0.19 -9.59 9.06
CA PHE A 172 0.13 -8.18 9.28
C PHE A 172 -0.97 -7.47 10.09
N ASN A 173 -1.23 -7.99 11.28
CA ASN A 173 -2.33 -7.59 12.17
C ASN A 173 -1.86 -6.65 13.30
N ASN A 174 -0.98 -5.71 12.98
CA ASN A 174 -0.41 -4.79 13.97
C ASN A 174 -1.51 -3.89 14.55
N PRO A 175 -1.44 -3.53 15.84
CA PRO A 175 -2.41 -2.62 16.45
C PRO A 175 -2.23 -1.21 15.88
N TRP A 176 -3.34 -0.48 15.77
CA TRP A 176 -3.30 0.92 15.35
C TRP A 176 -2.33 1.74 16.22
N PRO A 177 -1.47 2.59 15.63
CA PRO A 177 -0.50 3.35 16.41
C PRO A 177 -1.16 4.28 17.42
N GLU A 178 -0.63 4.33 18.64
CA GLU A 178 -1.11 5.23 19.67
C GLU A 178 -0.99 6.70 19.24
N ASN A 179 -1.95 7.52 19.67
CA ASN A 179 -1.99 8.97 19.45
C ASN A 179 -2.13 9.42 17.98
N VAL A 180 -2.40 8.49 17.04
CA VAL A 180 -2.82 8.87 15.68
C VAL A 180 -4.34 9.09 15.67
N THR A 181 -4.73 10.33 15.42
CA THR A 181 -6.13 10.76 15.26
C THR A 181 -6.42 11.12 13.80
N THR A 182 -7.70 11.16 13.43
CA THR A 182 -8.16 11.63 12.10
C THR A 182 -7.58 12.98 11.75
N ASN A 183 -7.66 13.96 12.66
CA ASN A 183 -7.14 15.31 12.42
C ASN A 183 -5.64 15.30 12.12
N PHE A 184 -4.83 14.60 12.92
CA PHE A 184 -3.39 14.54 12.69
C PHE A 184 -3.03 13.82 11.39
N LEU A 185 -3.76 12.77 11.02
CA LEU A 185 -3.53 12.06 9.77
C LEU A 185 -3.95 12.92 8.57
N MET A 186 -5.08 13.62 8.63
CA MET A 186 -5.52 14.56 7.59
C MET A 186 -4.49 15.68 7.38
N GLU A 187 -4.01 16.30 8.46
CA GLU A 187 -2.96 17.32 8.39
C GLU A 187 -1.68 16.78 7.75
N ALA A 188 -1.27 15.56 8.10
CA ALA A 188 -0.09 14.92 7.52
C ALA A 188 -0.25 14.62 6.02
N MET A 189 -1.40 14.08 5.60
CA MET A 189 -1.70 13.81 4.19
C MET A 189 -1.73 15.10 3.36
N ILE A 190 -2.38 16.15 3.88
CA ILE A 190 -2.43 17.46 3.22
C ILE A 190 -1.03 18.07 3.11
N ALA A 191 -0.21 17.96 4.16
CA ALA A 191 1.15 18.50 4.16
C ALA A 191 2.05 17.79 3.14
N ASP A 192 1.91 16.46 3.00
CA ASP A 192 2.66 15.71 2.00
C ASP A 192 2.22 16.10 0.58
N ASN A 193 0.92 16.27 0.36
CA ASN A 193 0.36 16.65 -0.93
C ASN A 193 0.59 18.13 -1.30
N LYS A 194 0.74 19.04 -0.34
CA LYS A 194 1.10 20.45 -0.61
C LYS A 194 2.44 20.62 -1.32
N LYS A 195 3.30 19.59 -1.33
CA LYS A 195 4.52 19.56 -2.15
C LYS A 195 4.23 19.50 -3.66
N THR A 196 3.09 18.92 -4.05
CA THR A 196 2.65 18.81 -5.45
C THR A 196 1.72 19.97 -5.85
N GLY A 197 1.08 20.62 -4.88
CA GLY A 197 0.16 21.74 -5.10
C GLY A 197 -1.26 21.31 -5.50
N GLU A 198 -1.57 20.02 -5.38
CA GLU A 198 -2.88 19.46 -5.73
C GLU A 198 -3.80 19.30 -4.52
N GLU A 199 -5.11 19.19 -4.78
CA GLU A 199 -6.09 18.71 -3.79
C GLU A 199 -5.78 17.26 -3.39
N LEU A 200 -6.26 16.82 -2.23
CA LEU A 200 -5.99 15.45 -1.76
C LEU A 200 -6.64 14.44 -2.71
N ARG A 201 -5.80 13.62 -3.35
CA ARG A 201 -6.23 12.66 -4.37
C ARG A 201 -5.78 11.25 -4.03
N PHE A 202 -6.58 10.29 -4.49
CA PHE A 202 -6.44 8.89 -4.13
C PHE A 202 -6.52 8.02 -5.38
N VAL A 203 -5.68 6.98 -5.42
CA VAL A 203 -5.93 5.83 -6.29
C VAL A 203 -7.04 5.02 -5.64
N MET A 204 -8.12 4.78 -6.38
CA MET A 204 -9.27 3.98 -5.91
C MET A 204 -9.44 2.75 -6.80
N LEU A 205 -10.05 1.70 -6.26
CA LEU A 205 -10.49 0.55 -7.06
C LEU A 205 -11.91 0.78 -7.58
N GLU A 206 -12.16 0.42 -8.83
CA GLU A 206 -13.52 0.24 -9.35
C GLU A 206 -14.03 -1.17 -9.02
N LYS A 207 -13.13 -2.15 -9.01
CA LYS A 207 -13.31 -3.52 -8.52
C LYS A 207 -11.92 -4.17 -8.34
N ILE A 208 -11.86 -5.34 -7.72
CA ILE A 208 -10.59 -6.07 -7.60
C ILE A 208 -9.98 -6.34 -8.98
N GLY A 209 -8.70 -5.99 -9.14
CA GLY A 209 -7.95 -6.09 -10.38
C GLY A 209 -8.14 -4.92 -11.34
N GLN A 210 -8.88 -3.86 -10.95
CA GLN A 210 -9.10 -2.69 -11.80
C GLN A 210 -9.23 -1.41 -10.97
N CYS A 211 -8.27 -0.49 -11.14
CA CYS A 211 -8.38 0.87 -10.61
C CYS A 211 -9.43 1.70 -11.33
N TYR A 212 -10.10 2.57 -10.57
CA TYR A 212 -11.00 3.59 -11.10
C TYR A 212 -10.21 4.59 -11.94
N ASN A 213 -10.66 4.81 -13.17
CA ASN A 213 -9.94 5.60 -14.18
C ASN A 213 -10.91 6.39 -15.08
N PRO A 214 -11.65 7.37 -14.54
CA PRO A 214 -12.47 8.24 -15.35
C PRO A 214 -11.58 9.05 -16.29
N GLU A 215 -11.87 8.99 -17.59
CA GLU A 215 -11.23 9.85 -18.61
C GLU A 215 -9.70 9.72 -18.72
N GLY A 216 -9.10 8.63 -18.22
CA GLY A 216 -7.65 8.40 -18.27
C GLY A 216 -6.89 8.94 -17.05
N ASP A 217 -7.59 9.45 -16.04
CA ASP A 217 -7.02 9.85 -14.76
C ASP A 217 -7.30 8.84 -13.64
N TYR A 218 -6.24 8.21 -13.11
CA TYR A 218 -6.30 7.23 -12.04
C TYR A 218 -6.35 7.85 -10.63
N LEU A 219 -6.27 9.19 -10.52
CA LEU A 219 -6.29 9.91 -9.25
C LEU A 219 -7.64 10.61 -9.06
N MET A 220 -8.34 10.26 -8.00
CA MET A 220 -9.66 10.81 -7.68
C MET A 220 -9.61 11.75 -6.49
N THR A 221 -10.21 12.94 -6.62
CA THR A 221 -10.51 13.80 -5.47
C THR A 221 -11.74 13.28 -4.74
N VAL A 222 -11.69 13.25 -3.41
CA VAL A 222 -12.80 12.82 -2.56
C VAL A 222 -13.12 13.92 -1.54
N ASP A 223 -14.41 14.11 -1.23
CA ASP A 223 -14.84 15.05 -0.19
C ASP A 223 -14.12 14.75 1.12
N THR A 224 -13.38 15.73 1.66
CA THR A 224 -12.59 15.57 2.87
C THR A 224 -13.44 15.16 4.07
N LYS A 225 -14.70 15.57 4.13
CA LYS A 225 -15.62 15.15 5.20
C LYS A 225 -15.91 13.64 5.16
N LEU A 226 -15.98 13.07 3.95
CA LEU A 226 -16.15 11.64 3.79
C LEU A 226 -14.88 10.90 4.21
N VAL A 227 -13.71 11.42 3.83
CA VAL A 227 -12.41 10.87 4.25
C VAL A 227 -12.28 10.89 5.78
N GLU A 228 -12.61 12.01 6.42
CA GLU A 228 -12.63 12.16 7.89
C GLU A 228 -13.56 11.15 8.55
N LYS A 229 -14.80 11.01 8.06
CA LYS A 229 -15.77 10.02 8.56
C LYS A 229 -15.21 8.58 8.47
N VAL A 230 -14.60 8.22 7.34
CA VAL A 230 -14.00 6.89 7.16
C VAL A 230 -12.85 6.67 8.12
N LEU A 231 -11.98 7.67 8.31
CA LEU A 231 -10.87 7.60 9.25
C LEU A 231 -11.35 7.45 10.69
N ASP A 232 -12.36 8.23 11.11
CA ASP A 232 -12.93 8.11 12.46
C ASP A 232 -13.45 6.70 12.72
N ASN A 233 -14.29 6.17 11.81
CA ASN A 233 -14.82 4.81 11.90
C ASN A 233 -13.72 3.74 11.92
N PHE A 234 -12.70 3.90 11.06
CA PHE A 234 -11.58 2.97 10.97
C PHE A 234 -10.77 2.94 12.26
N ILE A 235 -10.41 4.12 12.80
CA ILE A 235 -9.62 4.26 14.03
C ILE A 235 -10.42 3.74 15.23
N GLU A 236 -11.72 4.01 15.27
CA GLU A 236 -12.63 3.51 16.31
C GLU A 236 -12.63 1.97 16.34
N LYS A 237 -12.86 1.34 15.19
CA LYS A 237 -12.81 -0.11 15.01
C LYS A 237 -11.44 -0.68 15.38
N ALA A 238 -10.35 -0.06 14.93
CA ALA A 238 -8.99 -0.54 15.14
C ALA A 238 -8.48 -0.37 16.58
N THR A 239 -9.02 0.58 17.34
CA THR A 239 -8.68 0.81 18.76
C THR A 239 -9.65 0.13 19.73
N GLY A 240 -10.68 -0.56 19.23
CA GLY A 240 -11.67 -1.25 20.05
C GLY A 240 -12.61 -0.32 20.83
N LYS A 241 -12.62 0.98 20.51
CA LYS A 241 -13.47 1.98 21.16
C LYS A 241 -14.84 2.02 20.49
N VAL A 242 -15.61 0.94 20.49
CA VAL A 242 -16.99 0.98 19.95
C VAL A 242 -17.75 2.11 20.66
N ALA A 243 -18.18 3.11 19.90
CA ALA A 243 -19.13 4.11 20.33
C ALA A 243 -20.37 3.35 20.76
N LEU A 244 -20.68 3.43 22.06
CA LEU A 244 -22.05 3.26 22.53
C LEU A 244 -22.87 4.37 21.88
N THR A 245 -23.26 4.21 20.61
CA THR A 245 -24.35 4.98 20.05
C THR A 245 -25.60 4.51 20.77
N THR A 246 -25.96 5.31 21.76
CA THR A 246 -27.25 5.32 22.44
C THR A 246 -28.39 5.26 21.42
N ALA A 247 -29.35 4.38 21.72
CA ALA A 247 -30.66 4.31 21.09
C ALA A 247 -31.45 5.62 21.21
#